data_AF-A0A1X2GLS1-F1
#
_entry.id   AF-A0A1X2GLS1-F1
#
_cell.length_a   1.000
_cell.length_b   1.000
_cell.length_c   1.000
_cell.angle_alpha   90.00
_cell.angle_beta   90.00
_cell.angle_gamma   90.00
#
_symmetry.space_group_name_H-M   'P 1'
#
loop_
_entity.id
_entity.type
_entity.pdbx_description
1 polymer ?
#
loop_
_entity_poly.entity_id
_entity_poly.type
_entity_poly.pdbx_seq_one_letter_code
_entity_poly.pdbx_strand_id
1 'polypeptide(L)'
;MDGYIPKLQEAFQDQLDQWTDKLASLQGVTAQPKEKKTKDQSCSPQTWASPPIILQRQEIQQQAKAMVNHLEQLQDIMDEIKQDVTHHRSRPSPEQMATCEDDLRLIQGMVQDLSNLLAKEKPTWKQAWELQLQKIIQEQHDVEDWEHLIIDAQDDVQTMRAIMDHLHQVVDLYRQQTSQSGLQRCKGSRSFIFSSPTSATSQLRTIDVDHDRRIQALAKAEQKRSKWVTHRIDDFEKELISFVDCKQLKNVGGAAQLEQIQAEKRKKLLQDLYQAEKSELIY
;
A
#
# COMPACT_ATOMS: atom_id res chain seq x y z
N MET A 1 -7.82 -20.32 -55.59
CA MET A 1 -7.68 -20.25 -54.11
C MET A 1 -6.51 -19.33 -53.73
N ASP A 2 -6.32 -18.17 -54.39
CA ASP A 2 -5.14 -17.31 -54.22
C ASP A 2 -5.43 -15.96 -53.52
N GLY A 3 -6.67 -15.71 -53.10
CA GLY A 3 -7.10 -14.43 -52.52
C GLY A 3 -7.37 -14.43 -51.02
N TYR A 4 -7.21 -15.56 -50.34
CA TYR A 4 -7.56 -15.71 -48.91
C TYR A 4 -6.40 -15.34 -47.97
N ILE A 5 -5.16 -15.54 -48.42
CA ILE A 5 -3.94 -15.34 -47.64
C ILE A 5 -3.63 -13.85 -47.41
N PRO A 6 -3.76 -12.94 -48.41
CA PRO A 6 -3.54 -11.51 -48.19
C PRO A 6 -4.59 -10.90 -47.24
N LYS A 7 -5.84 -11.36 -47.34
CA LYS A 7 -6.96 -10.87 -46.52
C LYS A 7 -6.85 -11.27 -45.05
N LEU A 8 -6.33 -12.46 -44.76
CA LEU A 8 -6.06 -12.89 -43.38
C LEU A 8 -4.88 -12.11 -42.78
N GLN A 9 -3.87 -11.79 -43.59
CA GLN A 9 -2.72 -11.01 -43.15
C GLN A 9 -3.06 -9.53 -42.93
N GLU A 10 -3.96 -8.97 -43.74
CA GLU A 10 -4.50 -7.61 -43.59
C GLU A 10 -5.42 -7.51 -42.37
N ALA A 11 -6.37 -8.45 -42.19
CA ALA A 11 -7.21 -8.51 -40.99
C ALA A 11 -6.42 -8.72 -39.69
N PHE A 12 -5.29 -9.43 -39.76
CA PHE A 12 -4.38 -9.59 -38.64
C PHE A 12 -3.61 -8.30 -38.33
N GLN A 13 -3.18 -7.57 -39.37
CA GLN A 13 -2.52 -6.29 -39.20
C GLN A 13 -3.47 -5.24 -38.61
N ASP A 14 -4.73 -5.22 -39.05
CA ASP A 14 -5.79 -4.38 -38.49
C ASP A 14 -6.07 -4.74 -37.03
N GLN A 15 -6.07 -6.03 -36.68
CA GLN A 15 -6.14 -6.43 -35.28
C GLN A 15 -4.93 -5.92 -34.51
N LEU A 16 -3.70 -6.14 -34.99
CA LEU A 16 -2.48 -5.68 -34.32
C LEU A 16 -2.50 -4.18 -34.07
N ASP A 17 -2.92 -3.39 -35.05
CA ASP A 17 -3.01 -1.94 -34.92
C ASP A 17 -4.08 -1.56 -33.86
N GLN A 18 -5.24 -2.21 -33.87
CA GLN A 18 -6.26 -2.07 -32.83
C GLN A 18 -5.75 -2.46 -31.43
N TRP A 19 -4.90 -3.49 -31.32
CA TRP A 19 -4.28 -3.89 -30.05
C TRP A 19 -3.17 -2.91 -29.62
N THR A 20 -2.41 -2.34 -30.56
CA THR A 20 -1.42 -1.32 -30.23
C THR A 20 -2.07 -0.04 -29.74
N ASP A 21 -3.21 0.35 -30.31
CA ASP A 21 -4.02 1.47 -29.83
C ASP A 21 -4.60 1.18 -28.46
N LYS A 22 -5.10 -0.04 -28.23
CA LYS A 22 -5.57 -0.46 -26.92
C LYS A 22 -4.45 -0.43 -25.88
N LEU A 23 -3.28 -1.00 -26.17
CA LEU A 23 -2.10 -0.95 -25.29
C LEU A 23 -1.60 0.48 -25.02
N ALA A 24 -1.61 1.35 -26.04
CA ALA A 24 -1.27 2.76 -25.89
C ALA A 24 -2.28 3.50 -24.99
N SER A 25 -3.57 3.14 -25.06
CA SER A 25 -4.60 3.69 -24.17
C SER A 25 -4.42 3.26 -22.70
N LEU A 26 -3.93 2.03 -22.45
CA LEU A 26 -3.63 1.54 -21.09
C LEU A 26 -2.38 2.22 -20.49
N GLN A 27 -1.41 2.59 -21.33
CA GLN A 27 -0.24 3.37 -20.90
C GLN A 27 -0.58 4.80 -20.47
N GLY A 28 -1.74 5.34 -20.88
CA GLY A 28 -2.24 6.63 -20.43
C GLY A 28 -2.82 6.63 -19.02
N VAL A 29 -3.35 5.49 -18.54
CA VAL A 29 -3.95 5.35 -17.20
C VAL A 29 -2.90 5.06 -16.12
N THR A 30 -1.82 4.35 -16.49
CA THR A 30 -0.69 4.06 -15.58
C THR A 30 0.28 5.24 -15.40
N ALA A 31 0.13 6.31 -16.19
CA ALA A 31 0.88 7.54 -16.04
C ALA A 31 0.05 8.56 -15.25
N GLN A 32 0.50 8.85 -14.02
CA GLN A 32 0.03 9.87 -13.06
C GLN A 32 -0.72 9.32 -11.83
N PRO A 33 -0.02 8.73 -10.85
CA PRO A 33 -0.28 9.12 -9.47
C PRO A 33 0.11 10.60 -9.39
N LYS A 34 -0.86 11.51 -9.27
CA LYS A 34 -0.55 12.87 -8.86
C LYS A 34 0.09 12.77 -7.48
N GLU A 35 1.41 12.86 -7.41
CA GLU A 35 2.16 13.03 -6.18
C GLU A 35 1.72 14.36 -5.52
N LYS A 36 0.60 14.32 -4.80
CA LYS A 36 0.38 15.24 -3.70
C LYS A 36 1.40 14.83 -2.67
N LYS A 37 2.36 15.72 -2.44
CA LYS A 37 3.45 15.62 -1.47
C LYS A 37 2.87 15.49 -0.05
N THR A 38 2.39 14.30 0.31
CA THR A 38 1.99 13.97 1.68
C THR A 38 3.28 13.80 2.48
N LYS A 39 3.55 14.79 3.34
CA LYS A 39 4.58 14.64 4.37
C LYS A 39 4.28 13.36 5.14
N ASP A 40 5.29 12.50 5.25
CA ASP A 40 5.29 11.33 6.12
C ASP A 40 4.80 11.73 7.52
N GLN A 41 3.55 11.39 7.80
CA GLN A 41 3.00 11.41 9.14
C GLN A 41 2.91 9.95 9.54
N SER A 42 3.93 9.52 10.29
CA SER A 42 3.99 8.18 10.85
C SER A 42 2.68 7.88 11.58
N CYS A 43 2.15 6.69 11.32
CA CYS A 43 1.01 6.13 12.02
C CYS A 43 1.45 5.83 13.46
N SER A 44 1.50 6.87 14.29
CA SER A 44 1.31 6.73 15.73
C SER A 44 -0.14 6.32 15.95
N PRO A 45 -0.46 5.41 16.89
CA PRO A 45 -1.85 5.06 17.21
C PRO A 45 -2.58 6.33 17.64
N GLN A 46 -3.26 6.95 16.68
CA GLN A 46 -3.84 8.26 16.80
C GLN A 46 -5.08 8.08 17.68
N THR A 47 -4.93 8.39 18.97
CA THR A 47 -6.07 8.49 19.88
C THR A 47 -7.05 9.47 19.24
N TRP A 48 -8.21 8.95 18.87
CA TRP A 48 -9.32 9.61 18.16
C TRP A 48 -9.82 10.90 18.83
N ALA A 49 -9.39 11.18 20.06
CA ALA A 49 -9.55 12.46 20.70
C ALA A 49 -8.17 13.06 21.00
N SER A 50 -7.93 14.28 20.53
CA SER A 50 -6.73 15.02 20.91
C SER A 50 -6.63 15.08 22.43
N PRO A 51 -5.46 14.77 23.04
CA PRO A 51 -5.29 14.72 24.49
C PRO A 51 -5.85 15.93 25.27
N PRO A 52 -5.80 17.21 24.79
CA PRO A 52 -6.40 18.32 25.51
C PRO A 52 -7.93 18.24 25.66
N ILE A 53 -8.66 17.75 24.66
CA ILE A 53 -10.13 17.68 24.70
C ILE A 53 -10.60 16.66 25.75
N ILE A 54 -9.86 15.56 25.91
CA ILE A 54 -10.16 14.53 26.90
C ILE A 54 -10.05 15.10 28.31
N LEU A 55 -8.97 15.85 28.58
CA LEU A 55 -8.72 16.48 29.88
C LEU A 55 -9.77 17.55 30.20
N GLN A 56 -10.08 18.42 29.24
CA GLN A 56 -11.12 19.46 29.42
C GLN A 56 -12.50 18.85 29.68
N ARG A 57 -12.85 17.78 28.95
CA ARG A 57 -14.10 17.05 29.19
C ARG A 57 -14.14 16.42 30.57
N GLN A 58 -13.03 15.85 31.03
CA GLN A 58 -12.92 15.29 32.38
C GLN A 58 -13.09 16.37 33.46
N GLU A 59 -12.48 17.54 33.29
CA GLU A 59 -12.63 18.68 34.20
C GLU A 59 -14.10 19.11 34.31
N ILE A 60 -14.77 19.34 33.18
CA ILE A 60 -16.19 19.70 33.15
C ILE A 60 -17.06 18.61 33.80
N GLN A 61 -16.74 17.34 33.57
CA GLN A 61 -17.46 16.23 34.21
C GLN A 61 -17.24 16.19 35.73
N GLN A 62 -16.05 16.50 36.22
CA GLN A 62 -15.76 16.54 37.65
C GLN A 62 -16.48 17.71 38.32
N GLN A 63 -16.44 18.90 37.72
CA GLN A 63 -17.17 20.08 38.21
C GLN A 63 -18.69 19.87 38.21
N ALA A 64 -19.23 19.23 37.16
CA ALA A 64 -20.65 18.86 37.10
C ALA A 64 -21.04 17.91 38.26
N LYS A 65 -20.24 16.89 38.51
CA LYS A 65 -20.47 15.94 39.62
C LYS A 65 -20.39 16.64 40.98
N ALA A 66 -19.40 17.51 41.18
CA ALA A 66 -19.26 18.28 42.41
C ALA A 66 -20.48 19.17 42.65
N MET A 67 -20.97 19.86 41.62
CA MET A 67 -22.17 20.68 41.67
C MET A 67 -23.42 19.86 42.03
N VAL A 68 -23.62 18.70 41.40
CA VAL A 68 -24.75 17.80 41.69
C VAL A 68 -24.69 17.29 43.13
N ASN A 69 -23.53 16.81 43.58
CA ASN A 69 -23.38 16.33 44.97
C ASN A 69 -23.68 17.44 45.99
N HIS A 70 -23.25 18.68 45.71
CA HIS A 70 -23.52 19.80 46.61
C HIS A 70 -25.01 20.19 46.61
N LEU A 71 -25.66 20.10 45.46
CA LEU A 71 -27.12 20.29 45.34
C LEU A 71 -27.90 19.20 46.08
N GLU A 72 -27.49 17.94 45.98
CA GLU A 72 -28.09 16.83 46.74
C GLU A 72 -27.93 17.05 48.25
N GLN A 73 -26.74 17.44 48.72
CA GLN A 73 -26.50 17.76 50.13
C GLN A 73 -27.38 18.91 50.63
N LEU A 74 -27.50 19.99 49.86
CA LEU A 74 -28.36 21.11 50.24
C LEU A 74 -29.84 20.69 50.23
N GLN A 75 -30.25 19.85 49.28
CA GLN A 75 -31.60 19.32 49.22
C GLN A 75 -31.94 18.49 50.47
N ASP A 76 -31.04 17.59 50.88
CA ASP A 76 -31.21 16.77 52.08
C ASP A 76 -31.37 17.64 53.33
N ILE A 77 -30.51 18.67 53.48
CA ILE A 77 -30.58 19.61 54.62
C ILE A 77 -31.89 20.41 54.60
N MET A 78 -32.31 20.92 53.44
CA MET A 78 -33.57 21.65 53.31
C MET A 78 -34.79 20.76 53.59
N ASP A 79 -34.74 19.50 53.19
CA ASP A 79 -35.81 18.54 53.46
C ASP A 79 -35.88 18.17 54.95
N GLU A 80 -34.74 18.04 55.64
CA GLU A 80 -34.68 17.87 57.11
C GLU A 80 -35.28 19.09 57.83
N ILE A 81 -34.86 20.31 57.44
CA ILE A 81 -35.42 21.55 57.99
C ILE A 81 -36.94 21.62 57.73
N LYS A 82 -37.39 21.27 56.52
CA LYS A 82 -38.81 21.23 56.17
C LYS A 82 -39.58 20.23 57.04
N GLN A 83 -39.01 19.06 57.29
CA GLN A 83 -39.61 18.03 58.14
C GLN A 83 -39.73 18.51 59.58
N ASP A 84 -38.71 19.18 60.11
CA ASP A 84 -38.73 19.76 61.45
C ASP A 84 -39.80 20.85 61.63
N VAL A 85 -39.94 21.74 60.65
CA VAL A 85 -40.98 22.77 60.68
C VAL A 85 -42.39 22.17 60.60
N THR A 86 -42.59 21.17 59.74
CA THR A 86 -43.92 20.61 59.46
C THR A 86 -44.40 19.62 60.53
N HIS A 87 -43.53 18.71 60.99
CA HIS A 87 -43.89 17.67 61.94
C HIS A 87 -43.64 18.07 63.40
N HIS A 88 -42.51 18.73 63.66
CA HIS A 88 -42.09 19.06 65.02
C HIS A 88 -42.47 20.49 65.45
N ARG A 89 -42.92 21.33 64.51
CA ARG A 89 -43.26 22.76 64.72
C ARG A 89 -42.11 23.55 65.34
N SER A 90 -40.89 23.08 65.12
CA SER A 90 -39.66 23.74 65.55
C SER A 90 -39.44 24.98 64.69
N ARG A 91 -38.87 26.03 65.28
CA ARG A 91 -38.39 27.18 64.53
C ARG A 91 -36.95 26.90 64.09
N PRO A 92 -36.63 26.92 62.78
CA PRO A 92 -35.28 26.65 62.30
C PRO A 92 -34.31 27.72 62.82
N SER A 93 -33.07 27.31 63.10
CA SER A 93 -32.05 28.24 63.59
C SER A 93 -31.71 29.27 62.50
N PRO A 94 -31.60 30.57 62.84
CA PRO A 94 -31.24 31.60 61.86
C PRO A 94 -29.86 31.34 61.23
N GLU A 95 -28.94 30.70 61.96
CA GLU A 95 -27.63 30.31 61.45
C GLU A 95 -27.73 29.23 60.37
N GLN A 96 -28.60 28.22 60.56
CA GLN A 96 -28.84 27.17 59.57
C GLN A 96 -29.46 27.72 58.28
N MET A 97 -30.38 28.67 58.42
CA MET A 97 -30.97 29.36 57.27
C MET A 97 -29.94 30.17 56.50
N ALA A 98 -29.05 30.90 57.20
CA ALA A 98 -27.95 31.63 56.57
C ALA A 98 -27.00 30.70 55.81
N THR A 99 -26.64 29.54 56.40
CA THR A 99 -25.80 28.53 55.71
C THR A 99 -26.48 28.01 54.44
N CYS A 100 -27.78 27.69 54.50
CA CYS A 100 -28.52 27.24 53.31
C CYS A 100 -28.56 28.31 52.21
N GLU A 101 -28.70 29.59 52.58
CA GLU A 101 -28.67 30.70 51.63
C GLU A 101 -27.29 30.88 50.99
N ASP A 102 -26.21 30.72 51.75
CA ASP A 102 -24.84 30.80 51.24
C ASP A 102 -24.50 29.60 50.34
N ASP A 103 -24.91 28.38 50.70
CA ASP A 103 -24.77 27.18 49.86
C ASP A 103 -25.58 27.33 48.56
N LEU A 104 -26.80 27.91 48.62
CA LEU A 104 -27.59 28.20 47.43
C LEU A 104 -26.86 29.18 46.49
N ARG A 105 -26.23 30.23 47.04
CA ARG A 105 -25.41 31.18 46.25
C ARG A 105 -24.18 30.50 45.66
N LEU A 106 -23.54 29.59 46.40
CA LEU A 106 -22.40 28.82 45.92
C LEU A 106 -22.81 27.94 44.73
N ILE A 107 -23.90 27.18 44.84
CA ILE A 107 -24.44 26.35 43.76
C ILE A 107 -24.77 27.21 42.54
N GLN A 108 -25.41 28.37 42.73
CA GLN A 108 -25.70 29.31 41.63
C GLN A 108 -24.42 29.78 40.92
N GLY A 109 -23.36 30.06 41.68
CA GLY A 109 -22.03 30.36 41.12
C GLY A 109 -21.46 29.19 40.31
N MET A 110 -21.47 27.98 40.86
CA MET A 110 -20.98 26.77 40.19
C MET A 110 -21.76 26.48 38.89
N VAL A 111 -23.08 26.67 38.88
CA VAL A 111 -23.93 26.52 37.69
C VAL A 111 -23.53 27.53 36.61
N GLN A 112 -23.32 28.79 36.99
CA GLN A 112 -22.94 29.84 36.06
C GLN A 112 -21.53 29.61 35.49
N ASP A 113 -20.59 29.19 36.33
CA ASP A 113 -19.21 28.90 35.92
C ASP A 113 -19.15 27.72 34.94
N LEU A 114 -19.87 26.63 35.25
CA LEU A 114 -19.97 25.48 34.36
C LEU A 114 -20.63 25.85 33.03
N SER A 115 -21.70 26.66 33.07
CA SER A 115 -22.35 27.19 31.86
C SER A 115 -21.39 28.00 31.01
N ASN A 116 -20.59 28.89 31.63
CA ASN A 116 -19.60 29.72 30.95
C ASN A 116 -18.48 28.89 30.33
N LEU A 117 -17.97 27.88 31.04
CA LEU A 117 -16.96 26.95 30.51
C LEU A 117 -17.52 26.17 29.32
N LEU A 118 -18.75 25.66 29.45
CA LEU A 118 -19.39 24.90 28.39
C LEU A 118 -19.64 25.75 27.15
N ALA A 119 -20.01 27.03 27.31
CA ALA A 119 -20.19 27.96 26.20
C ALA A 119 -18.88 28.23 25.43
N LYS A 120 -17.73 28.23 26.11
CA LYS A 120 -16.40 28.41 25.51
C LYS A 120 -15.89 27.16 24.82
N GLU A 121 -16.04 26.00 25.45
CA GLU A 121 -15.43 24.75 24.96
C GLU A 121 -16.27 24.06 23.88
N LYS A 122 -17.61 24.19 23.90
CA LYS A 122 -18.52 23.64 22.88
C LYS A 122 -18.10 23.96 21.43
N PRO A 123 -17.85 25.23 21.03
CA PRO A 123 -17.45 25.53 19.66
C PRO A 123 -16.09 24.92 19.30
N THR A 124 -15.13 24.92 20.23
CA THR A 124 -13.80 24.31 20.04
C THR A 124 -13.92 22.81 19.77
N TRP A 125 -14.74 22.10 20.55
CA TRP A 125 -14.95 20.67 20.35
C TRP A 125 -15.68 20.38 19.04
N LYS A 126 -16.69 21.20 18.69
CA LYS A 126 -17.38 21.07 17.39
C LYS A 126 -16.41 21.22 16.23
N GLN A 127 -15.54 22.23 16.26
CA GLN A 127 -14.52 22.44 15.24
C GLN A 127 -13.54 21.27 15.16
N ALA A 128 -13.10 20.75 16.31
CA ALA A 128 -12.22 19.59 16.35
C ALA A 128 -12.90 18.34 15.75
N TRP A 129 -14.17 18.10 16.08
CA TRP A 129 -14.93 17.00 15.50
C TRP A 129 -15.15 17.18 14.01
N GLU A 130 -15.47 18.38 13.54
CA GLU A 130 -15.62 18.68 12.12
C GLU A 130 -14.35 18.37 11.33
N LEU A 131 -13.18 18.78 11.84
CA LEU A 131 -11.89 18.45 11.22
C LEU A 131 -11.63 16.94 11.17
N GLN A 132 -11.93 16.22 12.25
CA GLN A 132 -11.78 14.76 12.27
C GLN A 132 -12.76 14.07 11.31
N LEU A 133 -14.02 14.53 11.26
CA LEU A 133 -15.01 14.00 10.33
C LEU A 133 -14.61 14.27 8.88
N GLN A 134 -14.09 15.45 8.58
CA GLN A 134 -13.57 15.77 7.25
C GLN A 134 -12.38 14.88 6.88
N LYS A 135 -11.48 14.58 7.84
CA LYS A 135 -10.38 13.63 7.64
C LYS A 135 -10.90 12.23 7.33
N ILE A 136 -11.87 11.75 8.09
CA ILE A 136 -12.48 10.42 7.86
C ILE A 136 -13.15 10.37 6.48
N ILE A 137 -13.90 11.40 6.09
CA ILE A 137 -14.54 11.46 4.77
C ILE A 137 -13.49 11.47 3.65
N GLN A 138 -12.38 12.20 3.84
CA GLN A 138 -11.27 12.20 2.89
C GLN A 138 -10.63 10.80 2.79
N GLU A 139 -10.36 10.15 3.93
CA GLU A 139 -9.81 8.80 3.96
C GLU A 139 -10.77 7.78 3.31
N GLN A 140 -12.09 7.94 3.47
CA GLN A 140 -13.08 7.12 2.78
C GLN A 140 -13.02 7.30 1.26
N HIS A 141 -12.93 8.55 0.79
CA HIS A 141 -12.80 8.83 -0.64
C HIS A 141 -11.50 8.29 -1.23
N ASP A 142 -10.38 8.40 -0.49
CA ASP A 142 -9.10 7.83 -0.91
C ASP A 142 -9.21 6.29 -1.07
N VAL A 143 -9.96 5.61 -0.19
CA VAL A 143 -10.22 4.17 -0.30
C VAL A 143 -11.03 3.84 -1.55
N GLU A 144 -12.10 4.59 -1.83
CA GLU A 144 -12.90 4.42 -3.06
C GLU A 144 -12.04 4.60 -4.33
N ASP A 145 -11.17 5.62 -4.34
CA ASP A 145 -10.23 5.87 -5.44
C ASP A 145 -9.27 4.68 -5.64
N TRP A 146 -8.77 4.08 -4.55
CA TRP A 146 -7.93 2.88 -4.62
C TRP A 146 -8.70 1.65 -5.10
N GLU A 147 -9.96 1.49 -4.70
CA GLU A 147 -10.81 0.41 -5.19
C GLU A 147 -11.03 0.52 -6.70
N HIS A 148 -11.34 1.71 -7.19
CA HIS A 148 -11.46 1.97 -8.63
C HIS A 148 -10.15 1.69 -9.37
N LEU A 149 -9.01 2.16 -8.85
CA LEU A 149 -7.71 1.90 -9.44
C LEU A 149 -7.38 0.39 -9.50
N ILE A 150 -7.76 -0.37 -8.48
CA ILE A 150 -7.58 -1.82 -8.47
C ILE A 150 -8.45 -2.50 -9.53
N ILE A 151 -9.70 -2.06 -9.71
CA ILE A 151 -10.59 -2.57 -10.75
C ILE A 151 -9.99 -2.32 -12.14
N ASP A 152 -9.56 -1.09 -12.42
CA ASP A 152 -8.93 -0.73 -13.69
C ASP A 152 -7.66 -1.58 -13.94
N ALA A 153 -6.81 -1.74 -12.92
CA ALA A 153 -5.63 -2.57 -13.01
C ALA A 153 -5.94 -4.06 -13.26
N GLN A 154 -7.04 -4.58 -12.70
CA GLN A 154 -7.48 -5.95 -12.96
C GLN A 154 -7.94 -6.12 -14.41
N ASP A 155 -8.69 -5.17 -14.95
CA ASP A 155 -9.13 -5.19 -16.35
C ASP A 155 -7.94 -5.07 -17.32
N ASP A 156 -6.94 -4.27 -16.97
CA ASP A 156 -5.69 -4.17 -17.71
C ASP A 156 -4.92 -5.50 -17.72
N VAL A 157 -4.80 -6.16 -16.56
CA VAL A 157 -4.16 -7.47 -16.43
C VAL A 157 -4.91 -8.53 -17.24
N GLN A 158 -6.24 -8.53 -17.23
CA GLN A 158 -7.05 -9.43 -18.05
C GLN A 158 -6.82 -9.18 -19.55
N THR A 159 -6.77 -7.91 -19.95
CA THR A 159 -6.47 -7.53 -21.35
C THR A 159 -5.08 -8.01 -21.76
N MET A 160 -4.06 -7.79 -20.92
CA MET A 160 -2.70 -8.27 -21.18
C MET A 160 -2.62 -9.79 -21.26
N ARG A 161 -3.38 -10.52 -20.44
CA ARG A 161 -3.48 -11.98 -20.53
C ARG A 161 -4.06 -12.43 -21.86
N ALA A 162 -5.16 -11.82 -22.32
CA ALA A 162 -5.76 -12.14 -23.61
C ALA A 162 -4.77 -11.91 -24.77
N ILE A 163 -3.99 -10.82 -24.72
CA ILE A 163 -2.92 -10.55 -25.69
C ILE A 163 -1.87 -11.66 -25.64
N MET A 164 -1.44 -12.07 -24.46
CA MET A 164 -0.46 -13.15 -24.30
C MET A 164 -0.96 -14.48 -24.88
N ASP A 165 -2.21 -14.84 -24.61
CA ASP A 165 -2.82 -16.07 -25.13
C ASP A 165 -2.89 -16.05 -26.67
N HIS A 166 -3.22 -14.89 -27.25
CA HIS A 166 -3.16 -14.72 -28.71
C HIS A 166 -1.74 -14.83 -29.26
N LEU A 167 -0.74 -14.24 -28.60
CA LEU A 167 0.66 -14.37 -29.00
C LEU A 167 1.12 -15.84 -28.95
N HIS A 168 0.70 -16.61 -27.94
CA HIS A 168 0.97 -18.04 -27.88
C HIS A 168 0.35 -18.80 -29.06
N GLN A 169 -0.92 -18.53 -29.40
CA GLN A 169 -1.58 -19.13 -30.57
C GLN A 169 -0.82 -18.82 -31.87
N VAL A 170 -0.36 -17.59 -32.03
CA VAL A 170 0.45 -17.18 -33.19
C VAL A 170 1.75 -17.98 -33.23
N VAL A 171 2.49 -18.09 -32.12
CA VAL A 171 3.72 -18.87 -32.05
C VAL A 171 3.48 -20.34 -32.42
N ASP A 172 2.38 -20.93 -31.95
CA ASP A 172 2.01 -22.31 -32.29
C ASP A 172 1.70 -22.48 -33.79
N LEU A 173 0.99 -21.53 -34.41
CA LEU A 173 0.75 -21.55 -35.85
C LEU A 173 2.05 -21.44 -36.65
N TYR A 174 2.96 -20.52 -36.27
CA TYR A 174 4.28 -20.41 -36.89
C TYR A 174 5.09 -21.70 -36.73
N ARG A 175 5.00 -22.37 -35.57
CA ARG A 175 5.65 -23.68 -35.32
C ARG A 175 5.09 -24.78 -36.22
N GLN A 176 3.77 -24.82 -36.42
CA GLN A 176 3.13 -25.78 -37.32
C GLN A 176 3.50 -25.52 -38.79
N GLN A 177 3.60 -24.25 -39.21
CA GLN A 177 3.98 -23.86 -40.56
C GLN A 177 5.45 -24.20 -40.90
N THR A 178 6.39 -23.97 -39.97
CA THR A 178 7.81 -24.37 -40.18
C THR A 178 7.97 -25.89 -40.24
N SER A 179 7.10 -26.65 -39.54
CA SER A 179 7.07 -28.11 -39.59
C SER A 179 6.55 -28.66 -40.93
N GLN A 180 5.66 -27.93 -41.63
CA GLN A 180 5.17 -28.28 -42.97
C GLN A 180 6.04 -27.77 -44.11
N SER A 181 6.80 -26.68 -43.91
CA SER A 181 7.69 -26.08 -44.91
C SER A 181 9.10 -26.71 -44.95
N GLY A 182 9.24 -27.96 -44.53
CA GLY A 182 10.50 -28.71 -44.55
C GLY A 182 10.95 -29.24 -45.92
N LEU A 183 10.20 -29.05 -47.02
CA LEU A 183 10.53 -29.69 -48.31
C LEU A 183 10.38 -28.88 -49.60
N GLN A 184 10.04 -27.58 -49.57
CA GLN A 184 10.08 -26.77 -50.80
C GLN A 184 11.27 -25.82 -50.82
N ARG A 185 12.46 -26.41 -50.99
CA ARG A 185 13.61 -25.71 -51.58
C ARG A 185 13.31 -25.55 -53.08
N CYS A 186 12.62 -24.48 -53.45
CA CYS A 186 12.43 -24.11 -54.85
C CYS A 186 13.80 -24.01 -55.53
N LYS A 187 14.05 -24.91 -56.49
CA LYS A 187 15.17 -24.84 -57.42
C LYS A 187 15.04 -23.53 -58.21
N GLY A 188 15.97 -22.60 -57.99
CA GLY A 188 16.09 -21.39 -58.78
C GLY A 188 16.32 -21.73 -60.26
N SER A 189 15.28 -21.51 -61.07
CA SER A 189 15.39 -21.46 -62.52
C SER A 189 16.29 -20.27 -62.88
N ARG A 190 17.50 -20.58 -63.39
CA ARG A 190 18.39 -19.58 -63.98
C ARG A 190 17.81 -19.16 -65.34
N SER A 191 16.98 -18.12 -65.32
CA SER A 191 16.78 -17.25 -66.49
C SER A 191 17.12 -15.81 -66.07
N PHE A 192 18.42 -15.58 -65.91
CA PHE A 192 18.97 -14.26 -65.70
C PHE A 192 19.03 -13.54 -67.05
N ILE A 193 17.93 -12.90 -67.44
CA ILE A 193 18.00 -11.81 -68.41
C ILE A 193 18.63 -10.65 -67.66
N PHE A 194 19.89 -10.40 -67.98
CA PHE A 194 20.70 -9.27 -67.52
C PHE A 194 19.98 -7.96 -67.89
N SER A 195 19.11 -7.50 -66.99
CA SER A 195 18.74 -6.09 -66.90
C SER A 195 19.77 -5.44 -65.99
N SER A 196 20.43 -4.42 -66.53
CA SER A 196 21.58 -3.75 -65.94
C SER A 196 21.38 -3.43 -64.44
N PRO A 197 22.33 -3.79 -63.54
CA PRO A 197 22.25 -3.48 -62.11
C PRO A 197 22.33 -1.97 -61.82
N THR A 198 22.48 -1.13 -62.84
CA THR A 198 22.68 0.33 -62.68
C THR A 198 21.38 1.10 -62.43
N SER A 199 20.20 0.60 -62.81
CA SER A 199 18.94 1.36 -62.63
C SER A 199 18.37 1.27 -61.21
N ALA A 200 18.41 0.09 -60.60
CA ALA A 200 17.94 -0.07 -59.21
C ALA A 200 18.92 0.56 -58.21
N THR A 201 20.23 0.53 -58.50
CA THR A 201 21.26 1.16 -57.64
C THR A 201 21.32 2.68 -57.76
N SER A 202 20.85 3.26 -58.87
CA SER A 202 20.77 4.72 -59.03
C SER A 202 19.52 5.32 -58.40
N GLN A 203 18.40 4.59 -58.35
CA GLN A 203 17.21 5.01 -57.58
C GLN A 203 17.45 4.94 -56.05
N LEU A 204 18.35 4.07 -55.58
CA LEU A 204 18.75 3.97 -54.17
C LEU A 204 19.63 5.12 -53.65
N ARG A 205 20.15 6.01 -54.52
CA ARG A 205 20.98 7.16 -54.11
C ARG A 205 20.19 8.36 -53.57
N THR A 206 18.86 8.38 -53.73
CA THR A 206 18.01 9.53 -53.41
C THR A 206 17.06 9.30 -52.24
N ILE A 207 17.17 8.16 -51.55
CA ILE A 207 16.47 7.96 -50.28
C ILE A 207 17.25 8.73 -49.23
N ASP A 208 16.72 9.88 -48.82
CA ASP A 208 17.26 10.63 -47.69
C ASP A 208 17.13 9.76 -46.43
N VAL A 209 18.28 9.26 -45.96
CA VAL A 209 18.32 8.44 -44.76
C VAL A 209 18.20 9.40 -43.58
N ASP A 210 17.03 9.45 -42.97
CA ASP A 210 16.80 10.25 -41.77
C ASP A 210 17.61 9.66 -40.60
N HIS A 211 18.74 10.31 -40.30
CA HIS A 211 19.73 9.84 -39.32
C HIS A 211 19.18 9.89 -37.89
N ASP A 212 18.34 10.89 -37.58
CA ASP A 212 17.74 11.05 -36.25
C ASP A 212 16.68 9.97 -36.01
N ARG A 213 15.85 9.70 -37.01
CA ARG A 213 14.90 8.59 -36.95
C ARG A 213 15.60 7.25 -36.77
N ARG A 214 16.75 7.05 -37.43
CA ARG A 214 17.59 5.86 -37.27
C ARG A 214 18.20 5.75 -35.87
N ILE A 215 18.74 6.84 -35.32
CA ILE A 215 19.32 6.87 -33.97
C ILE A 215 18.24 6.56 -32.92
N GLN A 216 17.06 7.15 -33.05
CA GLN A 216 15.93 6.86 -32.15
C GLN A 216 15.47 5.39 -32.23
N ALA A 217 15.43 4.82 -33.43
CA ALA A 217 15.10 3.41 -33.63
C ALA A 217 16.15 2.49 -32.99
N LEU A 218 17.45 2.81 -33.15
CA LEU A 218 18.54 2.09 -32.51
C LEU A 218 18.49 2.18 -30.98
N ALA A 219 18.22 3.36 -30.43
CA ALA A 219 18.08 3.55 -28.98
C ALA A 219 16.90 2.73 -28.41
N LYS A 220 15.75 2.70 -29.10
CA LYS A 220 14.60 1.86 -28.72
C LYS A 220 14.93 0.36 -28.82
N ALA A 221 15.67 -0.05 -29.85
CA ALA A 221 16.10 -1.44 -30.03
C ALA A 221 17.06 -1.87 -28.91
N GLU A 222 18.02 -1.02 -28.54
CA GLU A 222 18.96 -1.27 -27.45
C GLU A 222 18.25 -1.30 -26.09
N GLN A 223 17.29 -0.41 -25.85
CA GLN A 223 16.48 -0.43 -24.64
C GLN A 223 15.67 -1.73 -24.52
N LYS A 224 15.05 -2.20 -25.61
CA LYS A 224 14.34 -3.47 -25.64
C LYS A 224 15.29 -4.62 -25.36
N ARG A 225 16.49 -4.61 -25.97
CA ARG A 225 17.52 -5.63 -25.74
C ARG A 225 17.98 -5.66 -24.29
N SER A 226 18.26 -4.51 -23.69
CA SER A 226 18.65 -4.39 -22.28
C SER A 226 17.57 -4.98 -21.37
N LYS A 227 16.30 -4.61 -21.56
CA LYS A 227 15.17 -5.21 -20.82
C LYS A 227 15.14 -6.74 -20.98
N TRP A 228 15.27 -7.24 -22.21
CA TRP A 228 15.29 -8.68 -22.47
C TRP A 228 16.45 -9.41 -21.79
N VAL A 229 17.65 -8.82 -21.78
CA VAL A 229 18.83 -9.40 -21.12
C VAL A 229 18.62 -9.43 -19.61
N THR A 230 18.09 -8.36 -19.01
CA THR A 230 17.81 -8.31 -17.56
C THR A 230 16.74 -9.31 -17.13
N HIS A 231 15.72 -9.56 -17.95
CA HIS A 231 14.65 -10.52 -17.64
C HIS A 231 15.00 -11.96 -18.05
N ARG A 232 16.15 -12.18 -18.70
CA ARG A 232 16.61 -13.52 -19.05
C ARG A 232 17.29 -14.14 -17.84
N ILE A 233 16.56 -15.03 -17.18
CA ILE A 233 17.09 -15.87 -16.11
C ILE A 233 17.88 -17.03 -16.76
N ASP A 234 19.13 -17.23 -16.33
CA ASP A 234 19.96 -18.35 -16.79
C ASP A 234 19.40 -19.69 -16.30
N ASP A 235 19.69 -20.79 -16.97
CA ASP A 235 19.11 -22.09 -16.61
C ASP A 235 19.54 -22.52 -15.19
N PHE A 236 20.75 -22.13 -14.75
CA PHE A 236 21.22 -22.31 -13.38
C PHE A 236 20.41 -21.50 -12.35
N GLU A 237 20.03 -20.26 -12.67
CA GLU A 237 19.24 -19.42 -11.78
C GLU A 237 17.80 -19.95 -11.63
N LYS A 238 17.22 -20.53 -12.70
CA LYS A 238 15.91 -21.22 -12.62
C LYS A 238 15.96 -22.43 -11.70
N GLU A 239 17.03 -23.23 -11.78
CA GLU A 239 17.25 -24.37 -10.90
C GLU A 239 17.43 -23.93 -9.45
N LEU A 240 18.14 -22.83 -9.19
CA LEU A 240 18.27 -22.26 -7.84
C LEU A 240 16.94 -21.81 -7.26
N ILE A 241 16.11 -21.09 -8.04
CA ILE A 241 14.78 -20.66 -7.58
C ILE A 241 13.93 -21.89 -7.23
N SER A 242 13.91 -22.91 -8.10
CA SER A 242 13.19 -24.15 -7.83
C SER A 242 13.74 -24.89 -6.60
N PHE A 243 15.06 -24.94 -6.41
CA PHE A 243 15.68 -25.62 -5.26
C PHE A 243 15.38 -24.93 -3.92
N VAL A 244 15.37 -23.60 -3.91
CA VAL A 244 15.05 -22.76 -2.75
C VAL A 244 13.54 -22.79 -2.45
N ASP A 245 12.69 -22.70 -3.48
CA ASP A 245 11.22 -22.82 -3.34
C ASP A 245 10.82 -24.21 -2.81
N CYS A 246 11.50 -25.26 -3.25
CA CYS A 246 11.31 -26.61 -2.73
C CYS A 246 11.84 -26.80 -1.28
N LYS A 247 12.39 -25.76 -0.63
CA LYS A 247 12.96 -25.78 0.73
C LYS A 247 13.90 -26.97 0.98
N GLN A 248 14.61 -27.43 -0.06
CA GLN A 248 15.54 -28.56 0.06
C GLN A 248 16.86 -28.17 0.71
N LEU A 249 17.09 -26.87 0.91
CA LEU A 249 18.21 -26.36 1.68
C LEU A 249 17.98 -26.72 3.16
N LYS A 250 18.74 -27.68 3.67
CA LYS A 250 18.85 -27.90 5.11
C LYS A 250 19.36 -26.59 5.73
N ASN A 251 18.64 -26.05 6.71
CA ASN A 251 19.09 -24.92 7.53
C ASN A 251 20.28 -25.34 8.41
N VAL A 252 21.40 -25.69 7.80
CA VAL A 252 22.70 -25.53 8.44
C VAL A 252 22.95 -24.04 8.42
N GLY A 253 22.80 -23.40 9.58
CA GLY A 253 23.19 -22.00 9.72
C GLY A 253 24.58 -21.81 9.13
N GLY A 254 24.78 -20.67 8.46
CA GLY A 254 25.97 -20.43 7.64
C GLY A 254 27.29 -20.72 8.37
N ALA A 255 28.40 -20.70 7.64
CA ALA A 255 29.72 -21.11 8.13
C ALA A 255 30.08 -20.61 9.55
N ALA A 256 29.66 -19.38 9.91
CA ALA A 256 29.84 -18.80 11.25
C ALA A 256 29.17 -19.60 12.39
N GLN A 257 27.96 -20.14 12.21
CA GLN A 257 27.30 -20.97 13.24
C GLN A 257 27.99 -22.32 13.39
N LEU A 258 28.51 -22.87 12.29
CA LEU A 258 29.28 -24.12 12.32
C LEU A 258 30.63 -23.93 13.03
N GLU A 259 31.26 -22.77 12.83
CA GLU A 259 32.48 -22.37 13.54
C GLU A 259 32.24 -22.16 15.05
N GLN A 260 31.11 -21.55 15.44
CA GLN A 260 30.71 -21.43 16.85
C GLN A 260 30.49 -22.79 17.50
N ILE A 261 29.76 -23.70 16.83
CA ILE A 261 29.54 -25.07 17.33
C ILE A 261 30.88 -25.82 17.48
N GLN A 262 31.81 -25.65 16.53
CA GLN A 262 33.15 -26.24 16.63
C GLN A 262 33.95 -25.63 17.79
N ALA A 263 33.90 -24.31 17.97
CA ALA A 263 34.59 -23.62 19.05
C ALA A 263 34.06 -24.06 20.43
N GLU A 264 32.74 -24.20 20.59
CA GLU A 264 32.13 -24.72 21.82
C GLU A 264 32.55 -26.15 22.12
N LYS A 265 32.58 -27.03 21.10
CA LYS A 265 33.07 -28.40 21.24
C LYS A 265 34.54 -28.43 21.67
N ARG A 266 35.39 -27.59 21.07
CA ARG A 266 36.81 -27.46 21.48
C ARG A 266 36.95 -26.96 22.92
N LYS A 267 36.14 -25.99 23.33
CA LYS A 267 36.14 -25.45 24.69
C LYS A 267 35.71 -26.50 25.72
N LYS A 268 34.65 -27.27 25.43
CA LYS A 268 34.20 -28.38 26.28
C LYS A 268 35.28 -29.44 26.42
N LEU A 269 35.88 -29.87 25.30
CA LEU A 269 37.00 -30.81 25.33
C LEU A 269 38.16 -30.33 26.21
N LEU A 270 38.54 -29.05 26.09
CA LEU A 270 39.59 -28.46 26.92
C LEU A 270 39.24 -28.49 28.42
N GLN A 271 37.97 -28.20 28.75
CA GLN A 271 37.48 -28.21 30.13
C GLN A 271 37.46 -29.63 30.71
N ASP A 272 37.03 -30.62 29.92
CA ASP A 272 37.00 -32.03 30.33
C ASP A 272 38.42 -32.57 30.56
N LEU A 273 39.38 -32.23 29.69
CA LEU A 273 40.79 -32.59 29.86
C LEU A 273 41.38 -31.96 31.13
N TYR A 274 41.08 -30.68 31.38
CA TYR A 274 41.54 -29.99 32.58
C TYR A 274 40.91 -30.58 33.86
N GLN A 275 39.64 -30.96 33.82
CA GLN A 275 38.97 -31.64 34.92
C GLN A 275 39.55 -33.04 35.17
N ALA A 276 39.89 -33.78 34.11
CA ALA A 276 40.55 -35.07 34.20
C ALA A 276 41.94 -34.93 34.85
N GLU A 277 42.78 -34.01 34.38
CA GLU A 277 44.11 -33.72 34.96
C GLU A 277 44.00 -33.30 36.44
N LYS A 278 43.04 -32.41 36.77
CA LYS A 278 42.79 -32.02 38.15
C LYS A 278 42.35 -33.20 39.03
N SER A 279 41.57 -34.14 38.48
CA SER A 279 41.15 -35.33 39.22
C SER A 279 42.29 -36.33 39.45
N GLU A 280 43.28 -36.38 38.55
CA GLU A 280 44.51 -37.17 38.74
C GLU A 280 45.45 -36.57 39.80
N LEU A 281 45.42 -35.25 40.02
CA LEU A 281 46.21 -34.55 41.04
C LEU A 281 45.65 -34.63 42.48
N ILE A 282 44.47 -35.22 42.66
CA ILE A 282 43.80 -35.36 43.98
C ILE A 282 43.93 -36.79 44.54
N TYR A 283 44.67 -37.68 43.86
CA TYR A 283 45.05 -39.01 44.34
C TYR A 283 46.54 -39.12 44.68
#